data_AF-A4KVC4-F1
#
_entry.id   AF-A4KVC4-F1
#
_cell.length_a   1.000
_cell.length_b   1.000
_cell.length_c   1.000
_cell.angle_alpha   90.00
_cell.angle_beta   90.00
_cell.angle_gamma   90.00
#
_symmetry.space_group_name_H-M   'P 1'
#
loop_
_entity.id
_entity.type
_entity.pdbx_description
1 polymer ?
#
loop_
_entity_poly.entity_id
_entity_poly.type
_entity_poly.pdbx_seq_one_letter_code
_entity_poly.pdbx_strand_id
1 'polypeptide(L)'
;MVVRMMSNASQNLPDDPAFLKAMIAALQAENAKMSATLQAHDQLIGELRLRIAKLKKQVFGKSSEKIEREIQQLELALEDLLIAAAENSTKPLDEVDAAVPAAPVASRPEKTMRRRPRVSEKAARERKELDPGTCCPDCGGELRLVGEDASEILDMIAAQMKVIEVARLKKSCRCCEKMVQLPAPSRPIPGSMAGAGLLAYILVSKFDDHLPLYRLNEIFARMGADIPDSTLVDWCGRAMQVLQPLIERIEAVVMSSDLLHADDTPIRVLDRSLRDKGLGKGVKKGRIWTYVRDQRPWAGAAPPGTVYYFAPDWKEEHVHHHLRQTSGILQADGYKGYGKLYEPGADGTGRFREAACWAHWRRDFHDIWISNKSEIAREALDRIGALYDIERDIAGQPADIRLAARQKHSTAKVEALRVWAEAQLTRIPGKGDLASAFRYGLSRWHSFCLFLEDGRVAMDNNAAERALRPIGGPESLRTPSLSICKHWKRLRVGDATRARLSGYRGLDRRRSQVAGPDLVRRAGNHLLSRQHLRLDQVAYPMVGNAQGRRSLCHGHPLAVLVC
;
A
#
# COMPACT_ATOMS: atom_id res chain seq x y z
N MET A 1 21.48 53.71 11.54
CA MET A 1 20.18 53.77 10.84
C MET A 1 20.23 52.97 9.53
N VAL A 2 19.38 51.97 9.29
CA VAL A 2 17.95 52.12 8.89
C VAL A 2 17.77 52.63 7.43
N VAL A 3 18.86 52.92 6.71
CA VAL A 3 18.83 53.64 5.42
C VAL A 3 19.88 53.09 4.43
N ARG A 4 19.81 51.81 3.99
CA ARG A 4 20.83 51.32 3.01
C ARG A 4 20.63 50.08 2.10
N MET A 5 19.65 49.18 2.27
CA MET A 5 19.62 47.94 1.44
C MET A 5 18.24 47.41 0.97
N MET A 6 17.19 48.23 1.00
CA MET A 6 16.00 48.01 0.16
C MET A 6 15.64 49.23 -0.71
N SER A 7 16.60 50.15 -0.87
CA SER A 7 16.39 51.48 -1.49
C SER A 7 17.18 51.68 -2.79
N ASN A 8 18.01 50.71 -3.20
CA ASN A 8 19.02 50.90 -4.25
C ASN A 8 18.55 50.53 -5.67
N ALA A 9 17.34 49.98 -5.82
CA ALA A 9 16.75 49.73 -7.15
C ALA A 9 16.14 51.00 -7.75
N SER A 10 15.52 51.86 -6.93
CA SER A 10 14.95 53.15 -7.34
C SER A 10 15.98 54.28 -7.49
N GLN A 11 17.23 54.06 -7.07
CA GLN A 11 18.33 55.03 -7.18
C GLN A 11 19.11 54.97 -8.51
N ASN A 12 18.68 54.13 -9.46
CA ASN A 12 19.27 54.02 -10.81
C ASN A 12 18.20 54.09 -11.91
N LEU A 13 17.18 54.94 -11.72
CA LEU A 13 16.19 55.28 -12.74
C LEU A 13 16.64 56.59 -13.41
N PRO A 14 16.71 56.69 -14.75
CA PRO A 14 17.07 57.95 -15.41
C PRO A 14 16.01 59.04 -15.20
N ASP A 15 16.43 60.26 -14.88
CA ASP A 15 15.53 61.40 -14.62
C ASP A 15 14.86 61.98 -15.89
N ASP A 16 15.15 61.46 -17.09
CA ASP A 16 14.51 61.92 -18.33
C ASP A 16 13.05 61.41 -18.43
N PRO A 17 12.05 62.33 -18.44
CA PRO A 17 10.65 61.95 -18.58
C PRO A 17 10.29 61.37 -19.96
N ALA A 18 11.13 61.50 -21.00
CA ALA A 18 10.92 60.79 -22.27
C ALA A 18 11.35 59.32 -22.15
N PHE A 19 12.56 59.05 -21.65
CA PHE A 19 13.07 57.70 -21.41
C PHE A 19 12.19 56.90 -20.43
N LEU A 20 11.73 57.51 -19.33
CA LEU A 20 10.82 56.85 -18.39
C LEU A 20 9.48 56.44 -19.03
N LYS A 21 8.91 57.28 -19.91
CA LYS A 21 7.68 56.94 -20.65
C LYS A 21 7.91 55.77 -21.61
N ALA A 22 9.05 55.73 -22.30
CA ALA A 22 9.41 54.62 -23.17
C ALA A 22 9.57 53.30 -22.39
N MET A 23 10.20 53.33 -21.21
CA MET A 23 10.37 52.16 -20.36
C MET A 23 9.04 51.64 -19.78
N ILE A 24 8.13 52.54 -19.39
CA ILE A 24 6.77 52.17 -18.96
C ILE A 24 5.99 51.51 -20.12
N ALA A 25 6.07 52.05 -21.34
CA ALA A 25 5.41 51.46 -22.51
C ALA A 25 5.97 50.05 -22.84
N ALA A 26 7.28 49.85 -22.71
CA ALA A 26 7.91 48.53 -22.88
C ALA A 26 7.42 47.52 -21.83
N LEU A 27 7.40 47.91 -20.55
CA LEU A 27 6.89 47.06 -19.45
C LEU A 27 5.40 46.74 -19.60
N GLN A 28 4.59 47.67 -20.12
CA GLN A 28 3.17 47.42 -20.41
C GLN A 28 2.99 46.41 -21.57
N ALA A 29 3.81 46.52 -22.63
CA ALA A 29 3.80 45.55 -23.73
C ALA A 29 4.25 44.15 -23.28
N GLU A 30 5.24 44.05 -22.39
CA GLU A 30 5.70 42.77 -21.83
C GLU A 30 4.64 42.14 -20.91
N ASN A 31 4.00 42.91 -20.02
CA ASN A 31 2.89 42.43 -19.19
C ASN A 31 1.70 41.96 -20.03
N ALA A 32 1.36 42.67 -21.11
CA ALA A 32 0.30 42.25 -22.04
C ALA A 32 0.63 40.92 -22.71
N LYS A 33 1.88 40.72 -23.14
CA LYS A 33 2.38 39.46 -23.72
C LYS A 33 2.31 38.30 -22.72
N MET A 34 2.78 38.51 -21.48
CA MET A 34 2.70 37.49 -20.41
C MET A 34 1.25 37.10 -20.08
N SER A 35 0.36 38.09 -20.00
CA SER A 35 -1.08 37.86 -19.75
C SER A 35 -1.72 37.02 -20.86
N ALA A 36 -1.40 37.28 -22.13
CA ALA A 36 -1.87 36.48 -23.26
C ALA A 36 -1.35 35.03 -23.22
N THR A 37 -0.09 34.81 -22.84
CA THR A 37 0.47 33.46 -22.67
C THR A 37 -0.23 32.69 -21.54
N LEU A 38 -0.51 33.34 -20.40
CA LEU A 38 -1.26 32.72 -19.30
C LEU A 38 -2.68 32.30 -19.74
N GLN A 39 -3.40 33.16 -20.46
CA GLN A 39 -4.74 32.84 -20.97
C GLN A 39 -4.73 31.66 -21.96
N ALA A 40 -3.72 31.58 -22.83
CA ALA A 40 -3.55 30.44 -23.73
C ALA A 40 -3.25 29.12 -22.98
N HIS A 41 -2.45 29.19 -21.91
CA HIS A 41 -2.18 28.03 -21.05
C HIS A 41 -3.42 27.58 -20.28
N ASP A 42 -4.22 28.50 -19.73
CA ASP A 42 -5.47 28.17 -19.04
C ASP A 42 -6.51 27.51 -19.97
N GLN A 43 -6.61 27.97 -21.22
CA GLN A 43 -7.46 27.34 -22.24
C GLN A 43 -7.00 25.91 -22.54
N LEU A 44 -5.70 25.71 -22.80
CA LEU A 44 -5.12 24.38 -23.05
C LEU A 44 -5.31 23.43 -21.85
N ILE A 45 -5.14 23.92 -20.63
CA ILE A 45 -5.43 23.20 -19.37
C ILE A 45 -6.91 22.78 -19.31
N GLY A 46 -7.83 23.63 -19.74
CA GLY A 46 -9.26 23.31 -19.87
C GLY A 46 -9.53 22.20 -20.88
N GLU A 47 -8.97 22.29 -22.08
CA GLU A 47 -9.13 21.27 -23.14
C GLU A 47 -8.56 19.91 -22.73
N LEU A 48 -7.35 19.88 -22.17
CA LEU A 48 -6.70 18.66 -21.69
C LEU A 48 -7.54 17.97 -20.60
N ARG A 49 -8.08 18.74 -19.64
CA ARG A 49 -8.99 18.21 -18.60
C ARG A 49 -10.25 17.60 -19.20
N LEU A 50 -10.87 18.25 -20.19
CA LEU A 50 -12.05 17.72 -20.91
C LEU A 50 -11.71 16.46 -21.72
N ARG A 51 -10.54 16.43 -22.39
CA ARG A 51 -10.03 15.27 -23.14
C ARG A 51 -9.83 14.06 -22.21
N ILE A 52 -9.14 14.25 -21.09
CA ILE A 52 -8.92 13.22 -20.07
C ILE A 52 -10.26 12.73 -19.50
N ALA A 53 -11.21 13.62 -19.20
CA ALA A 53 -12.53 13.23 -18.69
C ALA A 53 -13.33 12.39 -19.70
N LYS A 54 -13.25 12.71 -21.00
CA LYS A 54 -13.89 11.95 -22.08
C LYS A 54 -13.25 10.57 -22.26
N LEU A 55 -11.92 10.48 -22.30
CA LEU A 55 -11.19 9.22 -22.40
C LEU A 55 -11.43 8.33 -21.18
N LYS A 56 -11.39 8.88 -19.95
CA LYS A 56 -11.70 8.13 -18.72
C LYS A 56 -13.12 7.56 -18.72
N LYS A 57 -14.12 8.27 -19.25
CA LYS A 57 -15.47 7.71 -19.46
C LYS A 57 -15.49 6.57 -20.47
N GLN A 58 -14.66 6.61 -21.52
CA GLN A 58 -14.56 5.56 -22.54
C GLN A 58 -13.83 4.30 -22.04
N VAL A 59 -12.89 4.41 -21.09
CA VAL A 59 -12.18 3.26 -20.47
C VAL A 59 -13.10 2.35 -19.63
N PHE A 60 -14.27 2.83 -19.19
CA PHE A 60 -15.31 1.97 -18.59
C PHE A 60 -16.08 1.14 -19.64
N GLY A 61 -15.85 1.35 -20.94
CA GLY A 61 -16.20 0.42 -22.02
C GLY A 61 -15.05 -0.54 -22.33
N LYS A 62 -15.35 -1.71 -22.92
CA LYS A 62 -14.40 -2.83 -23.07
C LYS A 62 -13.08 -2.44 -23.77
N SER A 63 -12.01 -2.46 -22.98
CA SER A 63 -10.59 -2.66 -23.34
C SER A 63 -9.92 -1.71 -24.36
N SER A 64 -8.94 -0.93 -23.88
CA SER A 64 -7.72 -0.61 -24.66
C SER A 64 -6.58 -0.09 -23.78
N GLU A 65 -5.47 -0.84 -23.65
CA GLU A 65 -4.23 -0.37 -22.98
C GLU A 65 -3.69 0.93 -23.62
N LYS A 66 -4.04 1.22 -24.89
CA LYS A 66 -3.59 2.43 -25.59
C LYS A 66 -4.17 3.69 -24.95
N ILE A 67 -5.45 3.66 -24.56
CA ILE A 67 -6.15 4.81 -23.98
C ILE A 67 -5.62 5.12 -22.58
N GLU A 68 -5.25 4.10 -21.81
CA GLU A 68 -4.67 4.28 -20.47
C GLU A 68 -3.28 4.96 -20.54
N ARG A 69 -2.46 4.62 -21.53
CA ARG A 69 -1.18 5.30 -21.79
C ARG A 69 -1.37 6.72 -22.31
N GLU A 70 -2.36 6.95 -23.16
CA GLU A 70 -2.73 8.29 -23.66
C GLU A 70 -3.19 9.20 -22.50
N ILE A 71 -3.98 8.66 -21.55
CA ILE A 71 -4.33 9.36 -20.30
C ILE A 71 -3.08 9.71 -19.49
N GLN A 72 -2.16 8.77 -19.27
CA GLN A 72 -0.92 9.02 -18.51
C GLN A 72 -0.05 10.13 -19.14
N GLN A 73 0.06 10.17 -20.47
CA GLN A 73 0.81 11.23 -21.16
C GLN A 73 0.12 12.60 -21.05
N LEU A 74 -1.21 12.64 -21.15
CA LEU A 74 -1.98 13.88 -20.99
C LEU A 74 -2.00 14.38 -19.53
N GLU A 75 -1.95 13.48 -18.55
CA GLU A 75 -1.83 13.83 -17.13
C GLU A 75 -0.45 14.41 -16.79
N LEU A 76 0.63 13.87 -17.38
CA LEU A 76 1.99 14.43 -17.22
C LEU A 76 2.10 15.84 -17.81
N ALA A 77 1.64 16.04 -19.07
CA ALA A 77 1.65 17.35 -19.72
C ALA A 77 0.79 18.38 -18.96
N LEU A 78 -0.28 17.94 -18.29
CA LEU A 78 -1.09 18.79 -17.42
C LEU A 78 -0.37 19.15 -16.10
N GLU A 79 0.45 18.26 -15.53
CA GLU A 79 1.27 18.56 -14.35
C GLU A 79 2.35 19.59 -14.68
N ASP A 80 3.05 19.44 -15.81
CA ASP A 80 4.06 20.40 -16.29
C ASP A 80 3.47 21.81 -16.54
N LEU A 81 2.31 21.90 -17.20
CA LEU A 81 1.62 23.17 -17.44
C LEU A 81 1.14 23.84 -16.14
N LEU A 82 0.73 23.06 -15.14
CA LEU A 82 0.31 23.59 -13.84
C LEU A 82 1.49 24.08 -12.99
N ILE A 83 2.67 23.46 -13.13
CA ILE A 83 3.91 23.96 -12.53
C ILE A 83 4.27 25.31 -13.17
N ALA A 84 4.32 25.38 -14.51
CA ALA A 84 4.64 26.62 -15.23
C ALA A 84 3.62 27.76 -14.97
N ALA A 85 2.34 27.45 -14.78
CA ALA A 85 1.33 28.43 -14.39
C ALA A 85 1.53 28.95 -12.95
N ALA A 86 1.92 28.07 -12.03
CA ALA A 86 2.20 28.44 -10.63
C ALA A 86 3.47 29.30 -10.49
N GLU A 87 4.48 29.10 -11.35
CA GLU A 87 5.72 29.90 -11.36
C GLU A 87 5.50 31.34 -11.88
N ASN A 88 4.46 31.58 -12.68
CA ASN A 88 4.18 32.88 -13.31
C ASN A 88 3.13 33.76 -12.58
N SER A 89 2.50 33.26 -11.50
CA SER A 89 1.37 33.97 -10.85
C SER A 89 1.83 34.81 -9.65
N THR A 90 2.31 36.02 -9.91
CA THR A 90 2.90 36.95 -8.91
C THR A 90 1.90 37.94 -8.29
N LYS A 91 0.64 37.53 -8.09
CA LYS A 91 -0.37 38.37 -7.40
C LYS A 91 -0.39 38.10 -5.89
N PRO A 92 -0.29 39.14 -5.04
CA PRO A 92 -0.67 39.04 -3.63
C PRO A 92 -2.14 38.63 -3.48
N LEU A 93 -2.45 37.96 -2.37
CA LEU A 93 -3.83 37.74 -1.92
C LEU A 93 -4.13 38.80 -0.85
N ASP A 94 -4.69 39.93 -1.27
CA ASP A 94 -5.17 40.95 -0.34
C ASP A 94 -6.38 40.43 0.43
N GLU A 95 -6.37 40.62 1.76
CA GLU A 95 -7.52 40.37 2.61
C GLU A 95 -8.48 41.57 2.55
N VAL A 96 -9.72 41.32 2.14
CA VAL A 96 -10.82 42.32 2.20
C VAL A 96 -12.07 41.69 2.79
N ASP A 97 -12.28 41.93 4.08
CA ASP A 97 -13.58 41.75 4.72
C ASP A 97 -14.59 42.75 4.17
N ALA A 98 -15.74 42.26 3.71
CA ALA A 98 -16.87 43.09 3.30
C ALA A 98 -18.19 42.34 3.60
N ALA A 99 -18.95 42.82 4.59
CA ALA A 99 -20.17 42.19 5.06
C ALA A 99 -21.44 42.87 4.51
N VAL A 100 -22.25 42.12 3.75
CA VAL A 100 -23.62 42.46 3.33
C VAL A 100 -24.42 41.14 3.13
N PRO A 101 -25.77 41.14 3.11
CA PRO A 101 -26.52 40.17 3.92
C PRO A 101 -27.00 38.90 3.20
N ALA A 102 -27.65 38.03 3.96
CA ALA A 102 -28.03 36.68 3.56
C ALA A 102 -29.16 36.58 2.52
N ALA A 103 -29.05 35.54 1.67
CA ALA A 103 -30.17 34.91 0.99
C ALA A 103 -30.11 33.38 1.25
N PRO A 104 -31.22 32.70 1.58
CA PRO A 104 -31.19 31.31 2.03
C PRO A 104 -31.17 30.32 0.85
N VAL A 105 -30.06 29.59 0.68
CA VAL A 105 -29.97 28.46 -0.28
C VAL A 105 -29.31 27.26 0.39
N ALA A 106 -29.79 26.06 0.01
CA ALA A 106 -29.52 24.73 0.56
C ALA A 106 -28.09 24.45 1.07
N SER A 107 -28.03 23.59 2.09
CA SER A 107 -26.82 23.09 2.76
C SER A 107 -25.65 22.80 1.81
N ARG A 108 -24.60 23.63 1.89
CA ARG A 108 -23.29 23.33 1.31
C ARG A 108 -22.80 21.96 1.81
N PRO A 109 -22.23 21.10 0.96
CA PRO A 109 -21.49 19.94 1.45
C PRO A 109 -20.30 20.41 2.29
N GLU A 110 -20.06 19.76 3.43
CA GLU A 110 -18.94 20.08 4.30
C GLU A 110 -17.61 20.02 3.51
N LYS A 111 -16.77 21.06 3.65
CA LYS A 111 -15.39 21.01 3.18
C LYS A 111 -14.66 19.91 3.95
N THR A 112 -14.52 18.72 3.36
CA THR A 112 -13.82 17.60 4.01
C THR A 112 -12.42 18.02 4.40
N MET A 113 -12.19 18.29 5.70
CA MET A 113 -10.93 18.83 6.20
C MET A 113 -9.78 17.90 5.82
N ARG A 114 -8.70 18.47 5.28
CA ARG A 114 -7.51 17.69 4.90
C ARG A 114 -6.96 17.01 6.15
N ARG A 115 -7.19 15.71 6.27
CA ARG A 115 -6.76 14.88 7.41
C ARG A 115 -5.25 15.04 7.61
N ARG A 116 -4.84 15.62 8.75
CA ARG A 116 -3.43 15.69 9.18
C ARG A 116 -2.78 14.29 9.10
N PRO A 117 -1.49 14.18 8.74
CA PRO A 117 -0.75 12.93 8.85
C PRO A 117 -0.92 12.32 10.25
N ARG A 118 -1.19 11.03 10.34
CA ARG A 118 -1.20 10.33 11.65
C ARG A 118 0.18 9.74 11.89
N VAL A 119 0.92 10.39 12.78
CA VAL A 119 2.21 9.92 13.31
C VAL A 119 1.94 8.97 14.47
N SER A 120 2.81 7.98 14.69
CA SER A 120 2.72 7.11 15.88
C SER A 120 3.17 7.89 17.13
N GLU A 121 2.56 7.62 18.28
CA GLU A 121 3.09 8.08 19.57
C GLU A 121 4.51 7.55 19.80
N LYS A 122 4.83 6.35 19.28
CA LYS A 122 6.16 5.72 19.36
C LYS A 122 7.20 6.32 18.41
N ALA A 123 6.85 7.31 17.58
CA ALA A 123 7.83 7.99 16.74
C ALA A 123 8.77 8.83 17.60
N ALA A 124 10.07 8.81 17.30
CA ALA A 124 11.03 9.71 17.93
C ALA A 124 10.65 11.16 17.65
N ARG A 125 10.62 12.00 18.69
CA ARG A 125 10.34 13.44 18.62
C ARG A 125 11.51 14.20 19.21
N GLU A 126 11.91 15.26 18.52
CA GLU A 126 12.87 16.24 19.00
C GLU A 126 12.10 17.54 19.26
N ARG A 127 11.98 17.97 20.53
CA ARG A 127 11.40 19.27 20.86
C ARG A 127 12.47 20.33 20.68
N LYS A 128 12.23 21.30 19.80
CA LYS A 128 13.09 22.49 19.64
C LYS A 128 12.35 23.68 20.22
N GLU A 129 12.78 24.10 21.40
CA GLU A 129 12.20 25.23 22.11
C GLU A 129 12.81 26.53 21.56
N LEU A 130 11.94 27.46 21.20
CA LEU A 130 12.32 28.77 20.63
C LEU A 130 11.92 29.85 21.63
N ASP A 131 12.73 29.98 22.68
CA ASP A 131 12.53 30.92 23.77
C ASP A 131 12.89 32.36 23.35
N PRO A 132 11.98 33.36 23.48
CA PRO A 132 12.32 34.77 23.30
C PRO A 132 13.22 35.34 24.41
N GLY A 133 13.40 34.62 25.53
CA GLY A 133 14.19 35.02 26.69
C GLY A 133 13.35 35.70 27.78
N THR A 134 14.04 36.17 28.83
CA THR A 134 13.40 36.68 30.07
C THR A 134 13.01 38.16 30.03
N CYS A 135 13.43 38.93 29.04
CA CYS A 135 13.21 40.38 28.98
C CYS A 135 12.41 40.79 27.73
N CYS A 136 11.38 41.62 27.91
CA CYS A 136 10.56 42.12 26.82
C CYS A 136 11.40 43.00 25.87
N PRO A 137 11.41 42.74 24.55
CA PRO A 137 12.25 43.48 23.61
C PRO A 137 11.85 44.96 23.45
N ASP A 138 10.62 45.33 23.77
CA ASP A 138 10.09 46.69 23.60
C ASP A 138 10.16 47.56 24.87
N CYS A 139 10.10 46.96 26.07
CA CYS A 139 10.07 47.70 27.35
C CYS A 139 11.06 47.22 28.42
N GLY A 140 11.80 46.14 28.19
CA GLY A 140 12.77 45.59 29.14
C GLY A 140 12.19 44.87 30.36
N GLY A 141 10.86 44.87 30.54
CA GLY A 141 10.19 44.19 31.65
C GLY A 141 10.27 42.65 31.58
N GLU A 142 10.13 41.99 32.73
CA GLU A 142 10.27 40.54 32.87
C GLU A 142 9.12 39.78 32.15
N LEU A 143 9.49 38.79 31.34
CA LEU A 143 8.56 37.95 30.59
C LEU A 143 8.16 36.71 31.40
N ARG A 144 6.86 36.39 31.38
CA ARG A 144 6.29 35.18 31.99
C ARG A 144 5.69 34.27 30.92
N LEU A 145 5.80 32.95 31.12
CA LEU A 145 5.16 31.96 30.26
C LEU A 145 3.63 32.04 30.39
N VAL A 146 2.92 32.14 29.25
CA VAL A 146 1.45 32.19 29.19
C VAL A 146 0.86 30.94 28.52
N GLY A 147 1.59 30.33 27.57
CA GLY A 147 1.21 29.12 26.85
C GLY A 147 2.28 28.75 25.81
N GLU A 148 2.05 27.69 25.03
CA GLU A 148 2.88 27.30 23.89
C GLU A 148 2.04 27.00 22.63
N ASP A 149 2.51 27.43 21.47
CA ASP A 149 1.93 27.08 20.16
C ASP A 149 2.80 26.02 19.48
N ALA A 150 2.50 24.74 19.77
CA ALA A 150 3.28 23.61 19.27
C ALA A 150 2.88 23.19 17.83
N SER A 151 3.87 22.97 16.95
CA SER A 151 3.68 22.39 15.63
C SER A 151 4.59 21.17 15.39
N GLU A 152 4.01 20.03 15.03
CA GLU A 152 4.78 18.83 14.63
C GLU A 152 5.26 18.97 13.17
N ILE A 153 6.58 18.93 12.97
CA ILE A 153 7.22 18.82 11.65
C ILE A 153 7.75 17.39 11.48
N LEU A 154 7.48 16.77 10.32
CA LEU A 154 8.07 15.49 9.94
C LEU A 154 9.32 15.72 9.09
N ASP A 155 10.47 15.29 9.61
CA ASP A 155 11.76 15.29 8.91
C ASP A 155 12.34 13.86 8.84
N MET A 156 13.33 13.64 7.97
CA MET A 156 13.91 12.32 7.70
C MET A 156 15.43 12.33 7.88
N ILE A 157 15.89 11.76 8.99
CA ILE A 157 17.32 11.45 9.19
C ILE A 157 17.74 10.44 8.12
N ALA A 158 18.69 10.84 7.27
CA ALA A 158 19.03 10.10 6.05
C ALA A 158 19.63 8.72 6.33
N ALA A 159 19.23 7.73 5.53
CA ALA A 159 19.95 6.46 5.45
C ALA A 159 21.36 6.70 4.90
N GLN A 160 22.38 6.34 5.67
CA GLN A 160 23.79 6.50 5.29
C GLN A 160 24.46 5.13 5.13
N MET A 161 25.27 4.99 4.08
CA MET A 161 26.19 3.85 3.96
C MET A 161 27.36 4.04 4.91
N LYS A 162 27.79 2.98 5.60
CA LYS A 162 29.02 2.99 6.41
C LYS A 162 29.81 1.69 6.25
N VAL A 163 31.11 1.83 6.07
CA VAL A 163 32.05 0.69 6.11
C VAL A 163 32.45 0.46 7.57
N ILE A 164 32.39 -0.80 8.02
CA ILE A 164 32.85 -1.20 9.35
C ILE A 164 34.11 -2.05 9.18
N GLU A 165 35.27 -1.43 9.38
CA GLU A 165 36.53 -2.17 9.46
C GLU A 165 36.63 -2.90 10.80
N VAL A 166 37.06 -4.17 10.79
CA VAL A 166 37.25 -4.98 11.99
C VAL A 166 38.69 -5.48 12.06
N ALA A 167 39.58 -4.63 12.58
CA ALA A 167 40.99 -4.94 12.75
C ALA A 167 41.19 -6.00 13.86
N ARG A 168 41.56 -7.23 13.47
CA ARG A 168 41.83 -8.33 14.41
C ARG A 168 43.33 -8.40 14.74
N LEU A 169 43.76 -7.62 15.71
CA LEU A 169 45.15 -7.58 16.17
C LEU A 169 45.65 -8.98 16.56
N LYS A 170 46.82 -9.36 16.02
CA LYS A 170 47.60 -10.53 16.46
C LYS A 170 48.63 -10.05 17.49
N LYS A 171 48.82 -10.79 18.59
CA LYS A 171 49.84 -10.51 19.61
C LYS A 171 50.59 -11.80 19.96
N SER A 172 51.92 -11.75 20.08
CA SER A 172 52.71 -12.83 20.66
C SER A 172 52.83 -12.66 22.19
N CYS A 173 52.85 -13.77 22.92
CA CYS A 173 53.29 -13.78 24.31
C CYS A 173 54.82 -13.72 24.38
N ARG A 174 55.41 -12.76 25.11
CA ARG A 174 56.88 -12.68 25.27
C ARG A 174 57.49 -13.81 26.12
N CYS A 175 56.68 -14.56 26.87
CA CYS A 175 57.16 -15.61 27.78
C CYS A 175 57.12 -17.02 27.17
N CYS A 176 56.36 -17.24 26.10
CA CYS A 176 56.19 -18.56 25.48
C CYS A 176 55.89 -18.50 23.96
N GLU A 177 56.15 -17.35 23.34
CA GLU A 177 55.98 -17.00 21.91
C GLU A 177 54.58 -17.20 21.30
N LYS A 178 53.65 -17.82 22.03
CA LYS A 178 52.30 -18.16 21.61
C LYS A 178 51.56 -16.97 21.00
N MET A 179 51.17 -17.12 19.73
CA MET A 179 50.35 -16.17 19.01
C MET A 179 48.90 -16.24 19.47
N VAL A 180 48.32 -15.08 19.80
CA VAL A 180 46.93 -14.90 20.21
C VAL A 180 46.26 -13.91 19.25
N GLN A 181 45.11 -14.30 18.72
CA GLN A 181 44.24 -13.44 17.91
C GLN A 181 42.78 -13.78 18.26
N LEU A 182 41.91 -12.77 18.35
CA LEU A 182 40.48 -13.03 18.47
C LEU A 182 39.91 -13.64 17.18
N PRO A 183 38.92 -14.55 17.27
CA PRO A 183 38.24 -15.11 16.10
C PRO A 183 37.56 -14.01 15.27
N ALA A 184 37.22 -14.31 14.01
CA ALA A 184 36.42 -13.39 13.21
C ALA A 184 34.99 -13.30 13.76
N PRO A 185 34.38 -12.11 13.85
CA PRO A 185 32.96 -12.01 14.15
C PRO A 185 32.15 -12.69 13.05
N SER A 186 31.07 -13.37 13.43
CA SER A 186 30.12 -13.96 12.48
C SER A 186 29.53 -12.88 11.57
N ARG A 187 29.39 -13.21 10.28
CA ARG A 187 28.63 -12.41 9.30
C ARG A 187 27.46 -13.26 8.80
N PRO A 188 26.31 -12.67 8.43
CA PRO A 188 25.19 -13.45 7.89
C PRO A 188 25.60 -14.24 6.64
N ILE A 189 26.39 -13.61 5.77
CA ILE A 189 26.95 -14.24 4.57
C ILE A 189 28.47 -14.35 4.73
N PRO A 190 29.04 -15.56 4.95
CA PRO A 190 30.48 -15.75 5.03
C PRO A 190 31.21 -15.24 3.78
N GLY A 191 32.30 -14.52 4.01
CA GLY A 191 33.10 -13.85 2.98
C GLY A 191 32.55 -12.51 2.46
N SER A 192 31.26 -12.20 2.68
CA SER A 192 30.65 -10.97 2.14
C SER A 192 31.03 -9.71 2.92
N MET A 193 31.00 -8.56 2.23
CA MET A 193 31.05 -7.22 2.83
C MET A 193 29.69 -6.80 3.44
N ALA A 194 28.58 -7.43 3.04
CA ALA A 194 27.25 -7.04 3.47
C ALA A 194 26.97 -7.40 4.94
N GLY A 195 26.85 -6.36 5.78
CA GLY A 195 26.36 -6.48 7.15
C GLY A 195 24.85 -6.71 7.24
N ALA A 196 24.37 -7.23 8.37
CA ALA A 196 22.97 -7.60 8.58
C ALA A 196 21.98 -6.45 8.29
N GLY A 197 22.30 -5.21 8.70
CA GLY A 197 21.45 -4.04 8.43
C GLY A 197 21.31 -3.70 6.94
N LEU A 198 22.39 -3.84 6.15
CA LEU A 198 22.35 -3.63 4.71
C LEU A 198 21.53 -4.71 4.01
N LEU A 199 21.69 -5.97 4.41
CA LEU A 199 20.87 -7.08 3.90
C LEU A 199 19.38 -6.88 4.23
N ALA A 200 19.06 -6.49 5.47
CA ALA A 200 17.68 -6.19 5.87
C ALA A 200 17.08 -5.05 5.04
N TYR A 201 17.82 -3.96 4.83
CA TYR A 201 17.39 -2.84 3.98
C TYR A 201 17.15 -3.28 2.53
N ILE A 202 18.10 -4.00 1.91
CA ILE A 202 17.95 -4.51 0.54
C ILE A 202 16.72 -5.42 0.41
N LEU A 203 16.48 -6.33 1.35
CA LEU A 203 15.35 -7.24 1.32
C LEU A 203 14.00 -6.51 1.49
N VAL A 204 13.89 -5.59 2.44
CA VAL A 204 12.66 -4.80 2.66
C VAL A 204 12.37 -3.92 1.45
N SER A 205 13.36 -3.14 0.98
CA SER A 205 13.18 -2.29 -0.18
C SER A 205 12.83 -3.08 -1.44
N LYS A 206 13.41 -4.27 -1.64
CA LYS A 206 13.09 -5.14 -2.78
C LYS A 206 11.68 -5.73 -2.72
N PHE A 207 11.19 -6.13 -1.54
CA PHE A 207 10.02 -7.01 -1.42
C PHE A 207 8.78 -6.40 -0.76
N ASP A 208 8.90 -5.41 0.14
CA ASP A 208 7.75 -4.68 0.72
C ASP A 208 7.59 -3.28 0.08
N ASP A 209 8.70 -2.63 -0.31
CA ASP A 209 8.67 -1.37 -1.10
C ASP A 209 8.72 -1.58 -2.63
N HIS A 210 8.80 -2.83 -3.10
CA HIS A 210 8.81 -3.24 -4.52
C HIS A 210 9.91 -2.60 -5.40
N LEU A 211 11.04 -2.21 -4.81
CA LEU A 211 12.10 -1.45 -5.47
C LEU A 211 13.01 -2.34 -6.35
N PRO A 212 13.19 -2.03 -7.66
CA PRO A 212 14.10 -2.78 -8.53
C PRO A 212 15.57 -2.68 -8.10
N LEU A 213 16.36 -3.74 -8.33
CA LEU A 213 17.77 -3.77 -7.87
C LEU A 213 18.65 -2.72 -8.56
N TYR A 214 18.50 -2.49 -9.87
CA TYR A 214 19.19 -1.39 -10.56
C TYR A 214 18.96 -0.02 -9.88
N ARG A 215 17.74 0.21 -9.37
CA ARG A 215 17.39 1.45 -8.68
C ARG A 215 17.98 1.50 -7.27
N LEU A 216 18.21 0.35 -6.63
CA LEU A 216 18.98 0.24 -5.39
C LEU A 216 20.49 0.48 -5.63
N ASN A 217 21.07 -0.04 -6.73
CA ASN A 217 22.42 0.32 -7.16
C ASN A 217 22.56 1.84 -7.33
N GLU A 218 21.68 2.49 -8.08
CA GLU A 218 21.66 3.95 -8.25
C GLU A 218 21.55 4.72 -6.91
N ILE A 219 20.76 4.20 -5.95
CA ILE A 219 20.62 4.79 -4.61
C ILE A 219 21.93 4.66 -3.81
N PHE A 220 22.55 3.48 -3.81
CA PHE A 220 23.82 3.25 -3.10
C PHE A 220 24.98 4.00 -3.76
N ALA A 221 25.01 4.15 -5.08
CA ALA A 221 25.99 4.98 -5.78
C ALA A 221 25.93 6.44 -5.31
N ARG A 222 24.71 7.00 -5.13
CA ARG A 222 24.50 8.32 -4.51
C ARG A 222 24.87 8.40 -3.02
N MET A 223 25.06 7.26 -2.36
CA MET A 223 25.61 7.14 -1.00
C MET A 223 27.11 6.79 -0.98
N GLY A 224 27.80 6.86 -2.13
CA GLY A 224 29.24 6.59 -2.25
C GLY A 224 29.61 5.11 -2.35
N ALA A 225 28.67 4.22 -2.65
CA ALA A 225 28.90 2.78 -2.80
C ALA A 225 28.29 2.22 -4.09
N ASP A 226 29.10 2.08 -5.14
CA ASP A 226 28.70 1.29 -6.31
C ASP A 226 28.69 -0.20 -5.96
N ILE A 227 27.51 -0.81 -6.04
CA ILE A 227 27.27 -2.22 -5.70
C ILE A 227 26.54 -2.86 -6.89
N PRO A 228 27.22 -3.66 -7.73
CA PRO A 228 26.64 -4.20 -8.95
C PRO A 228 25.35 -5.03 -8.74
N ASP A 229 24.44 -4.98 -9.71
CA ASP A 229 23.17 -5.74 -9.68
C ASP A 229 23.37 -7.26 -9.47
N SER A 230 24.45 -7.83 -10.00
CA SER A 230 24.84 -9.23 -9.78
C SER A 230 25.15 -9.51 -8.30
N THR A 231 25.86 -8.59 -7.64
CA THR A 231 26.16 -8.65 -6.20
C THR A 231 24.89 -8.49 -5.37
N LEU A 232 24.00 -7.56 -5.74
CA LEU A 232 22.70 -7.41 -5.07
C LEU A 232 21.81 -8.67 -5.23
N VAL A 233 21.85 -9.35 -6.38
CA VAL A 233 21.15 -10.63 -6.60
C VAL A 233 21.74 -11.76 -5.76
N ASP A 234 23.07 -11.92 -5.72
CA ASP A 234 23.72 -12.93 -4.86
C ASP A 234 23.40 -12.69 -3.38
N TRP A 235 23.51 -11.45 -2.91
CA TRP A 235 23.21 -11.11 -1.52
C TRP A 235 21.75 -11.39 -1.16
N CYS A 236 20.80 -11.15 -2.07
CA CYS A 236 19.42 -11.62 -1.88
C CYS A 236 19.38 -13.15 -1.79
N GLY A 237 19.94 -13.87 -2.76
CA GLY A 237 19.92 -15.35 -2.79
C GLY A 237 20.51 -15.99 -1.53
N ARG A 238 21.67 -15.50 -1.08
CA ARG A 238 22.39 -16.02 0.10
C ARG A 238 21.77 -15.56 1.42
N ALA A 239 21.28 -14.33 1.54
CA ALA A 239 20.50 -13.94 2.73
C ALA A 239 19.25 -14.82 2.89
N MET A 240 18.62 -15.20 1.78
CA MET A 240 17.46 -16.10 1.81
C MET A 240 17.80 -17.58 2.04
N GLN A 241 19.08 -17.97 2.02
CA GLN A 241 19.55 -19.25 2.59
C GLN A 241 19.71 -19.13 4.12
N VAL A 242 20.25 -18.02 4.62
CA VAL A 242 20.40 -17.77 6.08
C VAL A 242 19.05 -17.75 6.78
N LEU A 243 18.01 -17.22 6.13
CA LEU A 243 16.66 -17.11 6.66
C LEU A 243 15.84 -18.41 6.53
N GLN A 244 16.34 -19.42 5.81
CA GLN A 244 15.63 -20.66 5.47
C GLN A 244 15.06 -21.44 6.69
N PRO A 245 15.73 -21.54 7.86
CA PRO A 245 15.16 -22.23 9.02
C PRO A 245 13.97 -21.49 9.67
N LEU A 246 13.99 -20.15 9.68
CA LEU A 246 12.87 -19.33 10.17
C LEU A 246 11.66 -19.45 9.22
N ILE A 247 11.97 -19.47 7.93
CA ILE A 247 11.08 -19.66 6.79
C ILE A 247 10.30 -20.98 6.91
N GLU A 248 10.99 -22.09 7.15
CA GLU A 248 10.41 -23.42 7.37
C GLU A 248 9.61 -23.47 8.68
N ARG A 249 10.08 -22.81 9.74
CA ARG A 249 9.38 -22.79 11.03
C ARG A 249 8.05 -22.03 10.96
N ILE A 250 7.99 -20.87 10.29
CA ILE A 250 6.72 -20.14 10.13
C ILE A 250 5.77 -20.91 9.21
N GLU A 251 6.29 -21.54 8.15
CA GLU A 251 5.51 -22.38 7.26
C GLU A 251 4.85 -23.54 7.98
N ALA A 252 5.63 -24.36 8.70
CA ALA A 252 5.08 -25.46 9.50
C ALA A 252 4.02 -24.98 10.51
N VAL A 253 4.24 -23.82 11.14
CA VAL A 253 3.30 -23.23 12.12
C VAL A 253 2.02 -22.67 11.48
N VAL A 254 2.03 -22.25 10.22
CA VAL A 254 0.82 -21.80 9.49
C VAL A 254 0.10 -22.98 8.85
N MET A 255 0.83 -23.89 8.20
CA MET A 255 0.27 -25.06 7.49
C MET A 255 -0.25 -26.15 8.44
N SER A 256 -0.01 -26.03 9.76
CA SER A 256 -0.62 -26.86 10.82
C SER A 256 -1.85 -26.20 11.47
N SER A 257 -2.59 -25.37 10.74
CA SER A 257 -3.76 -24.63 11.25
C SER A 257 -5.06 -25.31 10.85
N ASP A 258 -5.92 -25.65 11.83
CA ASP A 258 -7.25 -26.27 11.60
C ASP A 258 -8.16 -25.45 10.69
N LEU A 259 -7.87 -24.16 10.50
CA LEU A 259 -8.54 -23.26 9.57
C LEU A 259 -7.47 -22.52 8.75
N LEU A 260 -7.56 -22.62 7.43
CA LEU A 260 -6.72 -21.92 6.48
C LEU A 260 -7.55 -21.21 5.41
N HIS A 261 -7.20 -19.95 5.15
CA HIS A 261 -7.68 -19.17 4.01
C HIS A 261 -6.78 -19.39 2.80
N ALA A 262 -7.32 -19.78 1.64
CA ALA A 262 -6.55 -20.08 0.43
C ALA A 262 -7.06 -19.30 -0.79
N ASP A 263 -6.15 -18.68 -1.56
CA ASP A 263 -6.47 -17.86 -2.75
C ASP A 263 -5.25 -17.81 -3.69
N ASP A 264 -5.39 -17.26 -4.89
CA ASP A 264 -4.30 -17.15 -5.88
C ASP A 264 -4.27 -15.78 -6.58
N THR A 265 -3.06 -15.31 -6.93
CA THR A 265 -2.88 -14.23 -7.91
C THR A 265 -1.99 -14.65 -9.09
N PRO A 266 -2.37 -14.34 -10.35
CA PRO A 266 -1.56 -14.66 -11.52
C PRO A 266 -0.39 -13.68 -11.70
N ILE A 267 0.79 -14.21 -12.04
CA ILE A 267 2.00 -13.41 -12.26
C ILE A 267 2.66 -13.67 -13.63
N ARG A 268 3.33 -12.65 -14.19
CA ARG A 268 4.07 -12.74 -15.46
C ARG A 268 5.52 -13.15 -15.20
N VAL A 269 5.87 -14.39 -15.56
CA VAL A 269 7.19 -15.00 -15.35
C VAL A 269 7.94 -15.11 -16.68
N LEU A 270 9.21 -14.73 -16.72
CA LEU A 270 10.05 -15.00 -17.90
C LEU A 270 10.52 -16.47 -17.93
N ASP A 271 10.21 -17.17 -19.01
CA ASP A 271 10.66 -18.53 -19.29
C ASP A 271 11.92 -18.49 -20.17
N ARG A 272 13.04 -18.99 -19.63
CA ARG A 272 14.32 -19.03 -20.36
C ARG A 272 14.31 -20.02 -21.53
N SER A 273 13.45 -21.04 -21.53
CA SER A 273 13.30 -21.99 -22.65
C SER A 273 12.59 -21.39 -23.88
N LEU A 274 12.03 -20.18 -23.74
CA LEU A 274 11.33 -19.46 -24.79
C LEU A 274 12.03 -18.14 -25.17
N ARG A 275 13.26 -17.90 -24.67
CA ARG A 275 14.02 -16.66 -24.88
C ARG A 275 14.19 -16.31 -26.36
N ASP A 276 14.45 -17.31 -27.18
CA ASP A 276 14.89 -17.13 -28.57
C ASP A 276 13.71 -16.99 -29.55
N LYS A 277 12.46 -17.03 -29.07
CA LYS A 277 11.24 -16.90 -29.88
C LYS A 277 10.81 -15.43 -30.13
N GLY A 278 11.68 -14.47 -29.79
CA GLY A 278 11.49 -13.03 -29.96
C GLY A 278 10.83 -12.34 -28.77
N LEU A 279 10.84 -11.00 -28.78
CA LEU A 279 10.31 -10.19 -27.68
C LEU A 279 8.85 -10.54 -27.36
N GLY A 280 8.52 -10.58 -26.08
CA GLY A 280 7.18 -10.93 -25.57
C GLY A 280 6.88 -12.43 -25.51
N LYS A 281 7.40 -13.26 -26.43
CA LYS A 281 7.09 -14.71 -26.46
C LYS A 281 7.78 -15.52 -25.35
N GLY A 282 8.74 -14.93 -24.65
CA GLY A 282 9.39 -15.50 -23.48
C GLY A 282 8.62 -15.38 -22.16
N VAL A 283 7.35 -14.95 -22.14
CA VAL A 283 6.58 -14.72 -20.90
C VAL A 283 5.48 -15.80 -20.73
N LYS A 284 5.46 -16.48 -19.58
CA LYS A 284 4.38 -17.37 -19.13
C LYS A 284 3.58 -16.76 -17.97
N LYS A 285 2.34 -17.24 -17.80
CA LYS A 285 1.45 -16.90 -16.69
C LYS A 285 1.59 -17.92 -15.57
N GLY A 286 2.50 -17.64 -14.63
CA GLY A 286 2.58 -18.37 -13.36
C GLY A 286 1.51 -17.90 -12.38
N ARG A 287 1.51 -18.49 -11.19
CA ARG A 287 0.57 -18.21 -10.09
C ARG A 287 1.32 -18.07 -8.78
N ILE A 288 0.89 -17.16 -7.92
CA ILE A 288 1.26 -17.14 -6.50
C ILE A 288 0.00 -17.46 -5.70
N TRP A 289 -0.04 -18.68 -5.16
CA TRP A 289 -1.00 -19.12 -4.16
C TRP A 289 -0.69 -18.46 -2.83
N THR A 290 -1.70 -18.27 -1.98
CA THR A 290 -1.55 -17.88 -0.57
C THR A 290 -2.32 -18.85 0.33
N TYR A 291 -1.79 -19.07 1.53
CA TYR A 291 -2.39 -19.81 2.63
C TYR A 291 -2.25 -18.95 3.89
N VAL A 292 -3.35 -18.52 4.49
CA VAL A 292 -3.35 -17.55 5.60
C VAL A 292 -4.06 -18.12 6.83
N ARG A 293 -3.38 -18.07 7.98
CA ARG A 293 -4.01 -18.18 9.30
C ARG A 293 -4.24 -16.77 9.83
N ASP A 294 -5.49 -16.38 10.05
CA ASP A 294 -5.86 -15.11 10.68
C ASP A 294 -6.97 -15.34 11.70
N GLN A 295 -6.62 -15.56 12.98
CA GLN A 295 -7.58 -15.85 14.05
C GLN A 295 -8.23 -14.60 14.67
N ARG A 296 -7.76 -13.40 14.29
CA ARG A 296 -8.24 -12.11 14.82
C ARG A 296 -9.75 -11.87 14.64
N PRO A 297 -10.44 -12.31 13.55
CA PRO A 297 -11.88 -12.15 13.41
C PRO A 297 -12.72 -12.82 14.51
N TRP A 298 -12.16 -13.82 15.22
CA TRP A 298 -12.81 -14.53 16.33
C TRP A 298 -12.05 -14.43 17.66
N ALA A 299 -11.18 -13.42 17.81
CA ALA A 299 -10.33 -13.19 18.99
C ALA A 299 -9.40 -14.37 19.39
N GLY A 300 -9.07 -15.27 18.46
CA GLY A 300 -8.18 -16.40 18.74
C GLY A 300 -6.72 -15.97 18.98
N ALA A 301 -6.03 -16.72 19.84
CA ALA A 301 -4.74 -16.33 20.40
C ALA A 301 -3.53 -16.54 19.47
N ALA A 302 -3.64 -17.31 18.38
CA ALA A 302 -2.50 -17.57 17.51
C ALA A 302 -2.18 -16.35 16.63
N PRO A 303 -0.90 -15.94 16.51
CA PRO A 303 -0.52 -14.78 15.72
C PRO A 303 -0.85 -15.00 14.23
N PRO A 304 -1.32 -13.96 13.51
CA PRO A 304 -1.65 -14.07 12.11
C PRO A 304 -0.38 -14.37 11.27
N GLY A 305 -0.51 -15.21 10.26
CA GLY A 305 0.61 -15.66 9.43
C GLY A 305 0.19 -16.09 8.02
N THR A 306 1.10 -15.97 7.06
CA THR A 306 0.81 -16.17 5.63
C THR A 306 1.94 -16.93 4.93
N VAL A 307 1.59 -18.00 4.23
CA VAL A 307 2.48 -18.85 3.43
C VAL A 307 2.09 -18.73 1.95
N TYR A 308 2.99 -18.31 1.06
CA TYR A 308 2.68 -18.21 -0.38
C TYR A 308 3.38 -19.31 -1.22
N TYR A 309 2.63 -20.08 -2.01
CA TYR A 309 3.07 -21.06 -3.03
C TYR A 309 3.40 -20.40 -4.39
N PHE A 310 4.64 -20.40 -4.91
CA PHE A 310 4.85 -20.14 -6.34
C PHE A 310 4.56 -21.40 -7.18
N ALA A 311 3.69 -21.28 -8.18
CA ALA A 311 3.45 -22.31 -9.20
C ALA A 311 3.74 -21.80 -10.63
N PRO A 312 4.36 -22.62 -11.51
CA PRO A 312 4.71 -22.22 -12.87
C PRO A 312 3.50 -22.14 -13.82
N ASP A 313 2.38 -22.79 -13.47
CA ASP A 313 1.11 -22.77 -14.19
C ASP A 313 -0.08 -22.84 -13.18
N TRP A 314 -1.28 -23.17 -13.65
CA TRP A 314 -2.53 -23.16 -12.86
C TRP A 314 -3.19 -24.55 -12.74
N LYS A 315 -2.38 -25.58 -12.50
CA LYS A 315 -2.82 -26.95 -12.25
C LYS A 315 -3.19 -27.21 -10.78
N GLU A 316 -4.11 -28.14 -10.58
CA GLU A 316 -4.49 -28.68 -9.27
C GLU A 316 -3.35 -29.45 -8.56
N GLU A 317 -2.44 -30.05 -9.34
CA GLU A 317 -1.22 -30.74 -8.88
C GLU A 317 -0.45 -29.95 -7.81
N HIS A 318 -0.35 -28.63 -7.96
CA HIS A 318 0.37 -27.75 -7.03
C HIS A 318 -0.36 -27.60 -5.70
N VAL A 319 -1.68 -27.35 -5.69
CA VAL A 319 -2.43 -27.20 -4.42
C VAL A 319 -2.54 -28.52 -3.67
N HIS A 320 -2.61 -29.66 -4.38
CA HIS A 320 -2.49 -30.98 -3.78
C HIS A 320 -1.09 -31.20 -3.16
N HIS A 321 -0.02 -30.72 -3.79
CA HIS A 321 1.33 -30.79 -3.22
C HIS A 321 1.49 -29.90 -1.98
N HIS A 322 1.03 -28.65 -2.02
CA HIS A 322 1.15 -27.70 -0.90
C HIS A 322 0.38 -28.19 0.34
N LEU A 323 -0.84 -28.72 0.15
CA LEU A 323 -1.74 -29.14 1.23
C LEU A 323 -1.64 -30.65 1.57
N ARG A 324 -0.62 -31.35 1.05
CA ARG A 324 -0.45 -32.81 1.20
C ARG A 324 -0.33 -33.31 2.65
N GLN A 325 0.07 -32.44 3.56
CA GLN A 325 0.32 -32.72 5.00
C GLN A 325 -0.56 -31.86 5.92
N THR A 326 -1.63 -31.26 5.37
CA THR A 326 -2.56 -30.37 6.08
C THR A 326 -3.97 -30.95 6.03
N SER A 327 -4.81 -30.59 7.00
CA SER A 327 -6.21 -30.98 7.15
C SER A 327 -7.00 -29.90 7.90
N GLY A 328 -8.33 -30.07 8.02
CA GLY A 328 -9.20 -29.17 8.78
C GLY A 328 -10.24 -28.47 7.90
N ILE A 329 -10.29 -27.14 7.95
CA ILE A 329 -11.20 -26.30 7.18
C ILE A 329 -10.39 -25.45 6.20
N LEU A 330 -10.71 -25.57 4.90
CA LEU A 330 -10.12 -24.74 3.85
C LEU A 330 -11.16 -23.71 3.39
N GLN A 331 -10.93 -22.44 3.75
CA GLN A 331 -11.73 -21.33 3.27
C GLN A 331 -11.15 -20.77 1.98
N ALA A 332 -11.86 -20.94 0.86
CA ALA A 332 -11.32 -20.67 -0.46
C ALA A 332 -12.28 -19.91 -1.38
N ASP A 333 -11.81 -19.57 -2.58
CA ASP A 333 -12.66 -19.26 -3.72
C ASP A 333 -13.31 -20.55 -4.28
N GLY A 334 -14.03 -20.42 -5.39
CA GLY A 334 -14.70 -21.55 -6.04
C GLY A 334 -13.81 -22.46 -6.89
N TYR A 335 -12.48 -22.36 -6.83
CA TYR A 335 -11.55 -23.06 -7.73
C TYR A 335 -11.70 -24.59 -7.71
N LYS A 336 -11.89 -25.17 -8.90
CA LYS A 336 -12.20 -26.59 -9.08
C LYS A 336 -11.07 -27.53 -8.64
N GLY A 337 -9.81 -27.09 -8.71
CA GLY A 337 -8.66 -27.90 -8.30
C GLY A 337 -8.57 -28.18 -6.80
N TYR A 338 -9.43 -27.57 -5.97
CA TYR A 338 -9.58 -27.98 -4.58
C TYR A 338 -10.51 -29.19 -4.38
N GLY A 339 -11.29 -29.61 -5.39
CA GLY A 339 -12.33 -30.65 -5.24
C GLY A 339 -11.85 -31.95 -4.59
N LYS A 340 -10.74 -32.51 -5.08
CA LYS A 340 -10.10 -33.74 -4.55
C LYS A 340 -9.52 -33.61 -3.13
N LEU A 341 -9.51 -32.40 -2.54
CA LEU A 341 -9.15 -32.19 -1.13
C LEU A 341 -10.36 -32.34 -0.20
N TYR A 342 -11.58 -32.19 -0.73
CA TYR A 342 -12.86 -32.32 -0.03
C TYR A 342 -13.47 -33.72 -0.18
N GLU A 343 -13.01 -34.50 -1.16
CA GLU A 343 -13.34 -35.91 -1.30
C GLU A 343 -12.83 -36.72 -0.08
N PRO A 344 -13.62 -37.66 0.47
CA PRO A 344 -13.17 -38.53 1.55
C PRO A 344 -11.95 -39.39 1.17
N GLY A 345 -11.08 -39.64 2.15
CA GLY A 345 -10.00 -40.60 2.01
C GLY A 345 -10.49 -42.05 1.89
N ALA A 346 -9.56 -42.97 1.63
CA ALA A 346 -9.85 -44.42 1.59
C ALA A 346 -10.29 -44.99 2.96
N ASP A 347 -10.10 -44.23 4.04
CA ASP A 347 -10.59 -44.49 5.40
C ASP A 347 -11.98 -43.87 5.67
N GLY A 348 -12.60 -43.24 4.67
CA GLY A 348 -13.87 -42.52 4.78
C GLY A 348 -13.77 -41.14 5.43
N THR A 349 -12.58 -40.67 5.82
CA THR A 349 -12.42 -39.39 6.51
C THR A 349 -12.21 -38.22 5.52
N GLY A 350 -12.99 -37.15 5.67
CA GLY A 350 -12.81 -35.92 4.89
C GLY A 350 -11.61 -35.13 5.40
N ARG A 351 -10.54 -35.04 4.59
CA ARG A 351 -9.31 -34.31 4.96
C ARG A 351 -9.57 -32.81 5.18
N PHE A 352 -10.36 -32.21 4.30
CA PHE A 352 -10.78 -30.81 4.40
C PHE A 352 -12.30 -30.67 4.30
N ARG A 353 -12.85 -29.75 5.09
CA ARG A 353 -14.19 -29.18 4.90
C ARG A 353 -14.05 -27.90 4.06
N GLU A 354 -14.82 -27.79 2.97
CA GLU A 354 -14.89 -26.57 2.14
C GLU A 354 -15.64 -25.46 2.89
N ALA A 355 -15.02 -24.30 3.10
CA ALA A 355 -15.73 -23.09 3.53
C ALA A 355 -15.81 -22.11 2.35
N ALA A 356 -16.99 -21.97 1.74
CA ALA A 356 -17.17 -21.19 0.54
C ALA A 356 -17.22 -19.67 0.84
N CYS A 357 -16.56 -18.87 0.00
CA CYS A 357 -16.47 -17.42 0.18
C CYS A 357 -17.74 -16.69 -0.29
N TRP A 358 -18.53 -16.16 0.65
CA TRP A 358 -19.75 -15.40 0.36
C TRP A 358 -19.49 -14.15 -0.48
N ALA A 359 -18.35 -13.47 -0.29
CA ALA A 359 -17.97 -12.31 -1.12
C ALA A 359 -17.82 -12.65 -2.61
N HIS A 360 -17.49 -13.89 -2.98
CA HIS A 360 -17.48 -14.32 -4.38
C HIS A 360 -18.90 -14.49 -4.92
N TRP A 361 -19.77 -15.20 -4.21
CA TRP A 361 -21.17 -15.37 -4.63
C TRP A 361 -21.93 -14.03 -4.71
N ARG A 362 -21.65 -13.12 -3.77
CA ARG A 362 -22.15 -11.73 -3.78
C ARG A 362 -21.63 -10.92 -4.98
N ARG A 363 -20.41 -11.20 -5.46
CA ARG A 363 -19.79 -10.50 -6.61
C ARG A 363 -20.56 -10.79 -7.90
N ASP A 364 -20.97 -12.04 -8.12
CA ASP A 364 -21.76 -12.43 -9.28
C ASP A 364 -23.06 -11.62 -9.41
N PHE A 365 -23.84 -11.52 -8.32
CA PHE A 365 -25.07 -10.70 -8.30
C PHE A 365 -24.78 -9.20 -8.43
N HIS A 366 -23.68 -8.71 -7.84
CA HIS A 366 -23.26 -7.32 -7.93
C HIS A 366 -22.93 -6.90 -9.36
N ASP A 367 -22.21 -7.74 -10.09
CA ASP A 367 -21.76 -7.43 -11.45
C ASP A 367 -22.93 -7.56 -12.45
N ILE A 368 -23.87 -8.48 -12.21
CA ILE A 368 -25.17 -8.51 -12.89
C ILE A 368 -25.97 -7.22 -12.61
N TRP A 369 -26.10 -6.80 -11.34
CA TRP A 369 -26.79 -5.56 -10.97
C TRP A 369 -26.15 -4.31 -11.59
N ILE A 370 -24.83 -4.26 -11.72
CA ILE A 370 -24.13 -3.20 -12.46
C ILE A 370 -24.52 -3.24 -13.95
N SER A 371 -24.46 -4.42 -14.56
CA SER A 371 -24.68 -4.62 -16.00
C SER A 371 -26.11 -4.33 -16.48
N ASN A 372 -27.13 -4.83 -15.76
CA ASN A 372 -28.51 -4.86 -16.26
C ASN A 372 -29.60 -4.38 -15.28
N LYS A 373 -29.24 -3.97 -14.05
CA LYS A 373 -30.19 -3.53 -13.02
C LYS A 373 -31.31 -4.53 -12.68
N SER A 374 -31.03 -5.85 -12.77
CA SER A 374 -31.97 -6.89 -12.38
C SER A 374 -32.38 -6.78 -10.91
N GLU A 375 -33.69 -6.61 -10.66
CA GLU A 375 -34.25 -6.52 -9.31
C GLU A 375 -34.01 -7.80 -8.49
N ILE A 376 -34.01 -8.97 -9.13
CA ILE A 376 -33.67 -10.25 -8.47
C ILE A 376 -32.21 -10.25 -8.00
N ALA A 377 -31.28 -9.70 -8.79
CA ALA A 377 -29.88 -9.55 -8.38
C ALA A 377 -29.74 -8.56 -7.21
N ARG A 378 -30.54 -7.50 -7.18
CA ARG A 378 -30.62 -6.59 -6.03
C ARG A 378 -31.16 -7.28 -4.79
N GLU A 379 -32.27 -8.01 -4.88
CA GLU A 379 -32.85 -8.72 -3.74
C GLU A 379 -31.87 -9.76 -3.16
N ALA A 380 -31.07 -10.43 -4.01
CA ALA A 380 -29.98 -11.29 -3.55
C ALA A 380 -28.93 -10.50 -2.75
N LEU A 381 -28.50 -9.34 -3.25
CA LEU A 381 -27.53 -8.47 -2.55
C LEU A 381 -28.06 -7.94 -1.22
N ASP A 382 -29.34 -7.56 -1.16
CA ASP A 382 -29.98 -7.02 0.05
C ASP A 382 -30.17 -8.13 1.10
N ARG A 383 -30.59 -9.34 0.69
CA ARG A 383 -30.66 -10.55 1.55
C ARG A 383 -29.30 -10.97 2.10
N ILE A 384 -28.27 -10.96 1.25
CA ILE A 384 -26.89 -11.25 1.63
C ILE A 384 -26.33 -10.14 2.55
N GLY A 385 -26.67 -8.87 2.30
CA GLY A 385 -26.29 -7.72 3.13
C GLY A 385 -26.75 -7.88 4.58
N ALA A 386 -28.00 -8.31 4.78
CA ALA A 386 -28.56 -8.58 6.11
C ALA A 386 -27.87 -9.72 6.90
N LEU A 387 -27.00 -10.52 6.27
CA LEU A 387 -26.09 -11.46 6.95
C LEU A 387 -24.77 -10.80 7.33
N TYR A 388 -24.21 -9.97 6.45
CA TYR A 388 -22.99 -9.19 6.73
C TYR A 388 -23.17 -8.19 7.86
N ASP A 389 -24.36 -7.64 8.05
CA ASP A 389 -24.65 -6.77 9.20
C ASP A 389 -24.63 -7.53 10.52
N ILE A 390 -25.03 -8.81 10.55
CA ILE A 390 -24.86 -9.66 11.74
C ILE A 390 -23.38 -9.96 11.97
N GLU A 391 -22.62 -10.32 10.92
CA GLU A 391 -21.16 -10.55 11.03
C GLU A 391 -20.39 -9.30 11.50
N ARG A 392 -20.90 -8.11 11.19
CA ARG A 392 -20.34 -6.81 11.60
C ARG A 392 -20.37 -6.63 13.11
N ASP A 393 -21.50 -6.97 13.74
CA ASP A 393 -21.72 -6.79 15.18
C ASP A 393 -20.95 -7.83 16.02
N ILE A 394 -20.68 -9.02 15.46
CA ILE A 394 -19.91 -10.10 16.11
C ILE A 394 -18.43 -10.15 15.67
N ALA A 395 -17.94 -9.15 14.94
CA ALA A 395 -16.56 -9.08 14.46
C ALA A 395 -15.58 -8.89 15.64
N GLY A 396 -14.64 -9.83 15.81
CA GLY A 396 -13.69 -9.80 16.92
C GLY A 396 -14.25 -10.32 18.25
N GLN A 397 -15.46 -10.90 18.28
CA GLN A 397 -15.97 -11.66 19.44
C GLN A 397 -15.41 -13.10 19.44
N PRO A 398 -15.35 -13.78 20.59
CA PRO A 398 -15.01 -15.20 20.68
C PRO A 398 -15.86 -16.12 19.78
N ALA A 399 -15.30 -17.25 19.36
CA ALA A 399 -15.93 -18.15 18.38
C ALA A 399 -17.27 -18.74 18.85
N ASP A 400 -17.42 -19.06 20.14
CA ASP A 400 -18.66 -19.51 20.77
C ASP A 400 -19.76 -18.43 20.74
N ILE A 401 -19.41 -17.18 21.08
CA ILE A 401 -20.30 -16.02 20.99
C ILE A 401 -20.76 -15.78 19.54
N ARG A 402 -19.82 -15.88 18.59
CA ARG A 402 -20.11 -15.78 17.14
C ARG A 402 -21.07 -16.87 16.69
N LEU A 403 -20.84 -18.11 17.10
CA LEU A 403 -21.69 -19.26 16.76
C LEU A 403 -23.11 -19.12 17.32
N ALA A 404 -23.25 -18.77 18.59
CA ALA A 404 -24.56 -18.58 19.24
C ALA A 404 -25.37 -17.44 18.57
N ALA A 405 -24.72 -16.32 18.23
CA ALA A 405 -25.36 -15.23 17.51
C ALA A 405 -25.82 -15.64 16.10
N ARG A 406 -25.00 -16.39 15.36
CA ARG A 406 -25.35 -16.93 14.04
C ARG A 406 -26.51 -17.90 14.08
N GLN A 407 -26.53 -18.83 15.04
CA GLN A 407 -27.63 -19.77 15.23
C GLN A 407 -28.95 -19.05 15.52
N LYS A 408 -28.91 -17.98 16.32
CA LYS A 408 -30.09 -17.18 16.69
C LYS A 408 -30.58 -16.22 15.60
N HIS A 409 -29.68 -15.63 14.81
CA HIS A 409 -30.01 -14.51 13.92
C HIS A 409 -29.74 -14.75 12.43
N SER A 410 -28.76 -15.60 12.08
CA SER A 410 -28.35 -15.87 10.69
C SER A 410 -29.03 -17.10 10.10
N THR A 411 -29.20 -18.20 10.85
CA THR A 411 -29.71 -19.48 10.31
C THR A 411 -31.06 -19.33 9.58
N ALA A 412 -32.04 -18.66 10.20
CA ALA A 412 -33.34 -18.43 9.58
C ALA A 412 -33.28 -17.54 8.32
N LYS A 413 -32.32 -16.60 8.26
CA LYS A 413 -32.09 -15.75 7.08
C LYS A 413 -31.40 -16.51 5.95
N VAL A 414 -30.46 -17.39 6.28
CA VAL A 414 -29.77 -18.27 5.32
C VAL A 414 -30.76 -19.24 4.68
N GLU A 415 -31.61 -19.90 5.47
CA GLU A 415 -32.63 -20.80 4.90
C GLU A 415 -33.72 -20.04 4.11
N ALA A 416 -34.14 -18.87 4.57
CA ALA A 416 -35.05 -18.00 3.79
C ALA A 416 -34.42 -17.47 2.49
N LEU A 417 -33.09 -17.33 2.41
CA LEU A 417 -32.35 -17.07 1.17
C LEU A 417 -32.29 -18.31 0.28
N ARG A 418 -32.13 -19.51 0.86
CA ARG A 418 -32.13 -20.79 0.14
C ARG A 418 -33.43 -21.03 -0.61
N VAL A 419 -34.56 -21.06 0.11
CA VAL A 419 -35.88 -21.35 -0.45
C VAL A 419 -36.25 -20.32 -1.51
N TRP A 420 -35.89 -19.05 -1.30
CA TRP A 420 -36.04 -18.00 -2.31
C TRP A 420 -35.16 -18.24 -3.54
N ALA A 421 -33.88 -18.58 -3.38
CA ALA A 421 -32.96 -18.86 -4.49
C ALA A 421 -33.42 -20.08 -5.33
N GLU A 422 -33.87 -21.15 -4.69
CA GLU A 422 -34.44 -22.32 -5.36
C GLU A 422 -35.73 -21.94 -6.12
N ALA A 423 -36.61 -21.13 -5.53
CA ALA A 423 -37.82 -20.63 -6.18
C ALA A 423 -37.58 -19.61 -7.31
N GLN A 424 -36.50 -18.82 -7.26
CA GLN A 424 -36.11 -17.96 -8.39
C GLN A 424 -35.53 -18.78 -9.54
N LEU A 425 -34.79 -19.86 -9.26
CA LEU A 425 -34.15 -20.68 -10.29
C LEU A 425 -35.15 -21.35 -11.25
N THR A 426 -36.39 -21.62 -10.80
CA THR A 426 -37.48 -22.14 -11.65
C THR A 426 -38.13 -21.07 -12.54
N ARG A 427 -37.96 -19.78 -12.21
CA ARG A 427 -38.62 -18.63 -12.87
C ARG A 427 -37.74 -17.90 -13.88
N ILE A 428 -36.43 -18.11 -13.85
CA ILE A 428 -35.44 -17.40 -14.67
C ILE A 428 -34.91 -18.26 -15.82
N PRO A 429 -34.48 -17.66 -16.96
CA PRO A 429 -33.92 -18.42 -18.08
C PRO A 429 -32.67 -19.23 -17.66
N GLY A 430 -32.77 -20.55 -17.69
CA GLY A 430 -31.76 -21.45 -17.12
C GLY A 430 -30.33 -21.31 -17.67
N LYS A 431 -30.13 -20.69 -18.84
CA LYS A 431 -28.80 -20.43 -19.42
C LYS A 431 -28.22 -19.03 -19.13
N GLY A 432 -28.96 -18.15 -18.45
CA GLY A 432 -28.49 -16.80 -18.13
C GLY A 432 -27.53 -16.73 -16.94
N ASP A 433 -26.74 -15.65 -16.87
CA ASP A 433 -25.72 -15.44 -15.82
C ASP A 433 -26.32 -15.50 -14.41
N LEU A 434 -27.53 -14.95 -14.22
CA LEU A 434 -28.27 -15.00 -12.96
C LEU A 434 -28.57 -16.44 -12.51
N ALA A 435 -28.95 -17.33 -13.44
CA ALA A 435 -29.18 -18.74 -13.14
C ALA A 435 -27.86 -19.47 -12.80
N SER A 436 -26.75 -19.03 -13.38
CA SER A 436 -25.41 -19.55 -13.05
C SER A 436 -24.94 -19.08 -11.66
N ALA A 437 -25.19 -17.82 -11.30
CA ALA A 437 -24.94 -17.29 -9.96
C ALA A 437 -25.75 -18.05 -8.89
N PHE A 438 -27.06 -18.29 -9.12
CA PHE A 438 -27.87 -19.10 -8.20
C PHE A 438 -27.37 -20.54 -8.08
N ARG A 439 -27.02 -21.21 -9.19
CA ARG A 439 -26.42 -22.55 -9.15
C ARG A 439 -25.09 -22.60 -8.41
N TYR A 440 -24.24 -21.58 -8.54
CA TYR A 440 -22.95 -21.51 -7.84
C TYR A 440 -23.12 -21.56 -6.32
N GLY A 441 -24.09 -20.81 -5.78
CA GLY A 441 -24.47 -20.90 -4.36
C GLY A 441 -25.08 -22.25 -3.98
N LEU A 442 -26.15 -22.65 -4.67
CA LEU A 442 -26.96 -23.83 -4.30
C LEU A 442 -26.19 -25.15 -4.43
N SER A 443 -25.31 -25.30 -5.43
CA SER A 443 -24.47 -26.51 -5.59
C SER A 443 -23.39 -26.68 -4.52
N ARG A 444 -23.13 -25.65 -3.70
CA ARG A 444 -22.17 -25.65 -2.59
C ARG A 444 -22.84 -25.28 -1.26
N TRP A 445 -24.14 -25.52 -1.12
CA TRP A 445 -24.92 -24.95 -0.01
C TRP A 445 -24.37 -25.27 1.39
N HIS A 446 -23.95 -26.52 1.63
CA HIS A 446 -23.31 -26.92 2.89
C HIS A 446 -22.00 -26.15 3.14
N SER A 447 -21.15 -26.02 2.13
CA SER A 447 -19.90 -25.25 2.18
C SER A 447 -20.12 -23.76 2.45
N PHE A 448 -21.23 -23.18 1.97
CA PHE A 448 -21.65 -21.82 2.32
C PHE A 448 -22.24 -21.73 3.73
N CYS A 449 -22.87 -22.80 4.25
CA CYS A 449 -23.47 -22.84 5.59
C CYS A 449 -22.48 -23.15 6.71
N LEU A 450 -21.25 -23.61 6.43
CA LEU A 450 -20.27 -24.07 7.43
C LEU A 450 -19.98 -23.02 8.55
N PHE A 451 -20.11 -21.73 8.28
CA PHE A 451 -19.99 -20.68 9.31
C PHE A 451 -21.10 -20.72 10.39
N LEU A 452 -22.28 -21.29 10.10
CA LEU A 452 -23.36 -21.52 11.06
C LEU A 452 -23.07 -22.71 12.00
N GLU A 453 -22.10 -23.56 11.64
CA GLU A 453 -21.66 -24.72 12.42
C GLU A 453 -20.39 -24.44 13.22
N ASP A 454 -19.46 -23.65 12.66
CA ASP A 454 -18.19 -23.28 13.30
C ASP A 454 -17.99 -21.75 13.35
N GLY A 455 -18.00 -21.20 14.58
CA GLY A 455 -17.82 -19.77 14.85
C GLY A 455 -16.45 -19.20 14.46
N ARG A 456 -15.43 -20.06 14.27
CA ARG A 456 -14.08 -19.68 13.81
C ARG A 456 -14.07 -19.30 12.34
N VAL A 457 -14.96 -19.89 11.54
CA VAL A 457 -15.06 -19.69 10.09
C VAL A 457 -15.68 -18.32 9.79
N ALA A 458 -15.08 -17.54 8.88
CA ALA A 458 -15.65 -16.29 8.40
C ALA A 458 -16.67 -16.53 7.28
N MET A 459 -17.53 -15.56 6.95
CA MET A 459 -18.27 -15.63 5.68
C MET A 459 -17.36 -15.41 4.46
N ASP A 460 -16.24 -14.69 4.63
CA ASP A 460 -15.37 -14.25 3.53
C ASP A 460 -13.92 -14.73 3.65
N ASN A 461 -13.34 -15.05 2.50
CA ASN A 461 -11.90 -15.29 2.32
C ASN A 461 -11.05 -13.99 2.32
N ASN A 462 -11.55 -12.90 2.93
CA ASN A 462 -10.91 -11.58 2.93
C ASN A 462 -9.49 -11.60 3.54
N ALA A 463 -9.11 -12.60 4.34
CA ALA A 463 -7.76 -12.73 4.85
C ALA A 463 -6.73 -13.02 3.74
N ALA A 464 -7.10 -13.87 2.78
CA ALA A 464 -6.26 -14.21 1.63
C ALA A 464 -6.21 -13.07 0.60
N GLU A 465 -7.36 -12.46 0.25
CA GLU A 465 -7.40 -11.28 -0.63
C GLU A 465 -6.54 -10.12 -0.09
N ARG A 466 -6.57 -9.88 1.24
CA ARG A 466 -5.71 -8.87 1.90
C ARG A 466 -4.23 -9.19 1.78
N ALA A 467 -3.85 -10.47 1.81
CA ALA A 467 -2.46 -10.91 1.70
C ALA A 467 -1.93 -10.81 0.26
N LEU A 468 -2.75 -11.10 -0.75
CA LEU A 468 -2.37 -10.99 -2.16
C LEU A 468 -2.34 -9.55 -2.69
N ARG A 469 -3.07 -8.61 -2.06
CA ARG A 469 -3.21 -7.22 -2.52
C ARG A 469 -1.88 -6.46 -2.79
N PRO A 470 -0.78 -6.64 -2.05
CA PRO A 470 0.51 -6.04 -2.40
C PRO A 470 1.13 -6.64 -3.68
N ILE A 471 0.95 -7.93 -3.91
CA ILE A 471 1.56 -8.68 -5.01
C ILE A 471 0.94 -8.29 -6.37
N GLY A 472 -0.36 -8.01 -6.40
CA GLY A 472 -1.12 -7.69 -7.62
C GLY A 472 -0.85 -6.31 -8.26
N GLY A 473 0.20 -5.58 -7.86
CA GLY A 473 0.51 -4.26 -8.41
C GLY A 473 1.03 -4.31 -9.85
N PRO A 474 0.47 -3.53 -10.81
CA PRO A 474 0.81 -3.62 -12.23
C PRO A 474 2.28 -3.27 -12.55
N GLU A 475 2.93 -2.50 -11.68
CA GLU A 475 4.34 -2.09 -11.84
C GLU A 475 5.35 -3.12 -11.30
N SER A 476 4.92 -4.05 -10.42
CA SER A 476 5.85 -4.85 -9.61
C SER A 476 6.48 -6.05 -10.34
N LEU A 477 5.92 -6.52 -11.46
CA LEU A 477 6.14 -7.89 -11.94
C LEU A 477 6.40 -8.03 -13.45
N ARG A 478 7.65 -7.78 -13.84
CA ARG A 478 8.30 -8.48 -14.97
C ARG A 478 9.51 -9.26 -14.42
N THR A 479 9.30 -10.46 -13.89
CA THR A 479 10.35 -11.18 -13.14
C THR A 479 11.36 -11.88 -14.07
N PRO A 480 12.66 -11.54 -14.05
CA PRO A 480 13.61 -11.97 -15.08
C PRO A 480 14.17 -13.41 -14.94
N SER A 481 13.31 -14.37 -14.58
CA SER A 481 13.33 -15.79 -15.02
C SER A 481 12.62 -16.75 -14.03
N LEU A 482 12.37 -17.98 -14.49
CA LEU A 482 12.17 -19.16 -13.63
C LEU A 482 13.24 -19.33 -12.53
N SER A 483 14.51 -18.96 -12.78
CA SER A 483 15.54 -19.00 -11.71
C SER A 483 15.46 -17.80 -10.75
N ILE A 484 14.77 -16.71 -11.13
CA ILE A 484 14.47 -15.58 -10.25
C ILE A 484 13.15 -15.76 -9.50
N CYS A 485 12.28 -16.72 -9.88
CA CYS A 485 11.22 -17.20 -8.99
C CYS A 485 11.83 -17.79 -7.70
N LYS A 486 12.97 -18.51 -7.79
CA LYS A 486 13.78 -18.91 -6.62
C LYS A 486 14.39 -17.74 -5.82
N HIS A 487 14.29 -16.51 -6.34
CA HIS A 487 14.74 -15.25 -5.72
C HIS A 487 13.56 -14.33 -5.35
N TRP A 488 12.31 -14.81 -5.34
CA TRP A 488 11.16 -14.10 -4.74
C TRP A 488 10.92 -14.51 -3.27
N LYS A 489 11.97 -15.05 -2.63
CA LYS A 489 11.94 -15.55 -1.27
C LYS A 489 11.73 -14.43 -0.23
N ARG A 490 10.52 -14.41 0.32
CA ARG A 490 10.12 -14.18 1.73
C ARG A 490 10.88 -13.10 2.53
N LEU A 491 10.21 -12.00 2.88
CA LEU A 491 9.89 -11.68 4.29
C LEU A 491 9.04 -10.41 4.41
N ARG A 492 8.08 -10.44 5.34
CA ARG A 492 7.41 -9.23 5.84
C ARG A 492 7.36 -9.24 7.37
N VAL A 493 8.13 -8.34 7.98
CA VAL A 493 8.04 -8.00 9.41
C VAL A 493 7.31 -6.67 9.50
N GLY A 494 6.08 -6.69 10.02
CA GLY A 494 5.15 -5.57 9.88
C GLY A 494 5.30 -4.47 10.92
N ASP A 495 6.35 -3.65 10.82
CA ASP A 495 6.49 -2.36 11.53
C ASP A 495 7.02 -1.27 10.57
N ALA A 496 6.23 -0.96 9.54
CA ALA A 496 6.50 0.12 8.58
C ALA A 496 5.26 1.01 8.43
N THR A 497 5.28 2.20 9.06
CA THR A 497 4.24 3.22 8.89
C THR A 497 4.27 3.76 7.47
N ARG A 498 3.18 3.55 6.71
CA ARG A 498 2.97 4.12 5.36
C ARG A 498 2.90 5.66 5.39
N ALA A 499 4.06 6.30 5.35
CA ALA A 499 4.17 7.71 5.04
C ALA A 499 3.78 7.93 3.56
N ARG A 500 2.66 8.63 3.32
CA ARG A 500 2.42 9.26 2.02
C ARG A 500 2.95 10.68 2.10
N LEU A 501 3.96 10.98 1.29
CA LEU A 501 4.34 12.36 1.03
C LEU A 501 3.21 13.05 0.26
N SER A 502 2.88 14.26 0.71
CA SER A 502 2.11 15.25 -0.04
C SER A 502 2.60 16.63 0.37
N GLY A 503 3.04 17.43 -0.60
CA GLY A 503 3.87 18.62 -0.36
C GLY A 503 3.22 19.75 0.46
N TYR A 504 4.10 20.52 1.13
CA TYR A 504 3.80 21.75 1.86
C TYR A 504 4.87 22.82 1.51
N ARG A 505 4.45 24.08 1.34
CA ARG A 505 5.24 25.33 1.32
C ARG A 505 4.30 26.49 1.65
N GLY A 506 4.71 27.65 2.19
CA GLY A 506 6.00 28.05 2.79
C GLY A 506 5.98 27.94 4.32
N LEU A 507 6.39 28.91 5.16
CA LEU A 507 7.39 30.04 5.24
C LEU A 507 6.97 30.85 6.52
N ASP A 508 7.67 31.82 7.15
CA ASP A 508 8.92 32.62 7.01
C ASP A 508 9.24 33.17 8.45
N ARG A 509 10.34 33.80 8.90
CA ARG A 509 11.73 34.09 8.46
C ARG A 509 12.53 34.64 9.67
N ARG A 510 13.85 34.40 9.79
CA ARG A 510 14.92 35.43 10.02
C ARG A 510 16.31 34.84 10.39
N ARG A 511 17.30 35.09 9.50
CA ARG A 511 18.72 35.51 9.72
C ARG A 511 19.64 34.66 10.64
N SER A 512 20.94 34.45 10.40
CA SER A 512 21.91 34.63 9.28
C SER A 512 23.13 33.72 9.63
N GLN A 513 24.13 33.35 8.81
CA GLN A 513 25.04 34.14 7.97
C GLN A 513 26.03 33.20 7.21
N VAL A 514 26.34 33.46 5.91
CA VAL A 514 27.62 33.26 5.13
C VAL A 514 28.56 32.05 5.46
N ALA A 515 29.11 31.23 4.54
CA ALA A 515 29.46 31.34 3.10
C ALA A 515 29.52 29.97 2.37
N GLY A 516 29.86 29.99 1.06
CA GLY A 516 30.53 28.88 0.37
C GLY A 516 29.75 28.25 -0.80
N PRO A 517 30.39 27.88 -1.93
CA PRO A 517 29.75 27.18 -3.04
C PRO A 517 29.83 25.65 -2.90
N ASP A 518 28.75 24.91 -3.18
CA ASP A 518 28.75 24.04 -4.38
C ASP A 518 27.39 23.38 -4.74
N LEU A 519 27.35 22.97 -6.01
CA LEU A 519 26.41 22.19 -6.83
C LEU A 519 25.31 21.27 -6.23
N VAL A 520 24.15 21.33 -6.92
CA VAL A 520 23.19 20.24 -7.25
C VAL A 520 22.12 19.77 -6.22
N ARG A 521 20.89 20.22 -6.50
CA ARG A 521 19.56 19.55 -6.36
C ARG A 521 19.60 18.12 -5.79
N ARG A 522 19.17 17.88 -4.54
CA ARG A 522 17.76 17.73 -4.11
C ARG A 522 16.83 17.12 -5.17
N ALA A 523 16.50 15.84 -5.01
CA ALA A 523 15.26 15.25 -5.53
C ALA A 523 14.13 15.44 -4.51
N GLY A 524 12.87 15.57 -4.95
CA GLY A 524 11.73 15.70 -4.02
C GLY A 524 10.47 16.35 -4.56
N ASN A 525 9.87 15.78 -5.61
CA ASN A 525 8.43 15.94 -5.85
C ASN A 525 7.70 14.73 -5.25
N HIS A 526 6.50 14.94 -4.68
CA HIS A 526 5.32 14.15 -5.08
C HIS A 526 3.98 14.62 -4.48
N LEU A 527 2.96 14.57 -5.35
CA LEU A 527 1.57 14.19 -5.12
C LEU A 527 0.70 15.04 -4.16
N LEU A 528 -0.43 15.55 -4.67
CA LEU A 528 -1.67 14.76 -4.69
C LEU A 528 -2.85 15.59 -5.25
N SER A 529 -3.63 14.97 -6.14
CA SER A 529 -5.08 15.16 -6.10
C SER A 529 -5.79 13.81 -6.25
N ARG A 530 -6.79 13.57 -5.40
CA ARG A 530 -7.69 12.40 -5.40
C ARG A 530 -8.99 12.83 -4.77
N GLN A 531 -10.12 12.47 -5.40
CA GLN A 531 -11.46 12.22 -4.83
C GLN A 531 -12.36 11.83 -6.02
N HIS A 532 -13.32 10.90 -5.95
CA HIS A 532 -13.79 10.04 -4.87
C HIS A 532 -14.28 8.69 -5.45
N LEU A 533 -14.25 7.64 -4.62
CA LEU A 533 -15.28 6.58 -4.61
C LEU A 533 -15.22 5.90 -3.22
N ARG A 534 -16.39 5.50 -2.69
CA ARG A 534 -16.51 4.86 -1.36
C ARG A 534 -16.62 3.35 -1.50
N LEU A 535 -16.07 2.63 -0.52
CA LEU A 535 -16.48 1.29 -0.12
C LEU A 535 -16.32 1.21 1.41
N ASP A 536 -17.38 0.88 2.12
CA ASP A 536 -17.40 0.89 3.57
C ASP A 536 -16.90 -0.44 4.15
N GLN A 537 -15.81 -0.37 4.93
CA GLN A 537 -15.37 -1.43 5.83
C GLN A 537 -15.01 -0.83 7.19
N VAL A 538 -15.43 -1.52 8.25
CA VAL A 538 -15.44 -1.00 9.63
C VAL A 538 -14.03 -0.99 10.23
N ALA A 539 -13.73 0.05 11.03
CA ALA A 539 -12.58 0.06 11.92
C ALA A 539 -12.96 -0.59 13.25
N TYR A 540 -12.23 -1.62 13.67
CA TYR A 540 -12.45 -2.30 14.95
C TYR A 540 -12.30 -1.32 16.13
N PRO A 541 -13.25 -1.27 17.09
CA PRO A 541 -13.12 -0.47 18.29
C PRO A 541 -12.10 -1.11 19.24
N MET A 542 -10.96 -0.44 19.43
CA MET A 542 -9.98 -0.80 20.46
C MET A 542 -10.47 -0.31 21.82
N VAL A 543 -11.26 -1.12 22.53
CA VAL A 543 -11.57 -0.87 23.95
C VAL A 543 -10.31 -1.18 24.75
N GLY A 544 -9.63 -0.12 25.21
CA GLY A 544 -8.46 -0.25 26.07
C GLY A 544 -8.86 -0.46 27.54
N ASN A 545 -8.22 -1.40 28.21
CA ASN A 545 -7.99 -1.29 29.65
C ASN A 545 -6.53 -1.67 29.94
N ALA A 546 -5.81 -0.80 30.63
CA ALA A 546 -4.35 -0.73 30.54
C ALA A 546 -3.66 -1.00 31.89
N GLN A 547 -3.47 -2.27 32.24
CA GLN A 547 -2.53 -2.66 33.29
C GLN A 547 -1.92 -4.05 33.05
N GLY A 548 -0.58 -4.12 33.00
CA GLY A 548 0.18 -5.29 33.44
C GLY A 548 0.18 -6.57 32.58
N ARG A 549 0.54 -6.51 31.28
CA ARG A 549 1.14 -7.67 30.57
C ARG A 549 2.04 -7.24 29.39
N ARG A 550 3.23 -7.86 29.29
CA ARG A 550 4.14 -7.69 28.15
C ARG A 550 3.74 -8.66 27.04
N SER A 551 3.18 -8.18 25.93
CA SER A 551 2.95 -8.99 24.72
C SER A 551 3.13 -8.17 23.44
N LEU A 552 3.42 -8.87 22.34
CA LEU A 552 3.69 -8.27 21.03
C LEU A 552 2.39 -8.12 20.21
N CYS A 553 1.74 -6.96 20.33
CA CYS A 553 0.59 -6.62 19.49
C CYS A 553 1.05 -6.33 18.05
N HIS A 554 0.54 -7.07 17.06
CA HIS A 554 0.95 -6.97 15.65
C HIS A 554 -0.25 -6.71 14.71
N GLY A 555 -0.15 -5.67 13.86
CA GLY A 555 -1.22 -5.26 12.94
C GLY A 555 -1.33 -6.10 11.66
N HIS A 556 -0.29 -6.87 11.31
CA HIS A 556 -0.18 -7.60 10.05
C HIS A 556 0.30 -9.05 10.25
N PRO A 557 -0.06 -9.98 9.35
CA PRO A 557 0.45 -11.35 9.38
C PRO A 557 1.96 -11.40 9.14
N LEU A 558 2.64 -12.32 9.82
CA LEU A 558 4.00 -12.75 9.50
C LEU A 558 3.97 -13.50 8.15
N ALA A 559 4.46 -12.88 7.09
CA ALA A 559 4.21 -13.33 5.71
C ALA A 559 5.49 -13.80 4.97
N VAL A 560 5.36 -14.91 4.22
CA VAL A 560 6.49 -15.75 3.81
C VAL A 560 6.14 -16.59 2.53
N LEU A 561 6.86 -16.50 1.38
CA LEU A 561 6.69 -17.34 0.14
C LEU A 561 7.60 -18.61 -0.04
N VAL A 562 7.06 -19.83 0.00
CA VAL A 562 7.82 -21.10 -0.24
C VAL A 562 8.26 -21.23 -1.71
N CYS A 563 9.19 -22.14 -1.99
CA CYS A 563 9.62 -22.56 -3.31
C CYS A 563 9.84 -24.08 -3.35
#